data_AF-A0A848IGU4-F1
#
_entry.id   AF-A0A848IGU4-F1
#
_cell.length_a   1.000
_cell.length_b   1.000
_cell.length_c   1.000
_cell.angle_alpha   90.00
_cell.angle_beta   90.00
_cell.angle_gamma   90.00
#
_symmetry.space_group_name_H-M   'P 1'
#
loop_
_entity.id
_entity.type
_entity.pdbx_description
1 polymer ?
#
loop_
_entity_poly.entity_id
_entity_poly.type
_entity_poly.pdbx_seq_one_letter_code
_entity_poly.pdbx_strand_id
1 'polypeptide(L)' 'MNRAGAAANRQASTGGIAKVPGKQLDEYPPAMFREGGAGASVRPVNPGANMGAGACIGNACRGLPDGARVRITVGD' A
#
# COMPACT_ATOMS: atom_id res chain seq x y z
N MET A 1 4.87 1.23 -10.92
CA MET A 1 4.14 0.02 -10.54
C MET A 1 5.05 -1.19 -10.57
N ASN A 2 4.87 -2.11 -9.62
CA ASN A 2 5.53 -3.41 -9.53
C ASN A 2 4.58 -4.39 -8.81
N ARG A 3 3.64 -4.99 -9.53
CA ARG A 3 2.61 -5.84 -8.89
C ARG A 3 3.17 -7.17 -8.41
N ALA A 4 4.09 -7.76 -9.19
CA ALA A 4 4.75 -9.01 -8.82
C ALA A 4 5.55 -8.88 -7.50
N GLY A 5 6.13 -7.70 -7.25
CA GLY A 5 6.86 -7.41 -6.01
C GLY A 5 6.00 -7.16 -4.77
N ALA A 6 4.67 -7.09 -4.90
CA ALA A 6 3.81 -6.63 -3.80
C ALA A 6 3.87 -7.51 -2.55
N ALA A 7 3.98 -8.83 -2.70
CA ALA A 7 4.09 -9.74 -1.54
C ALA A 7 5.42 -9.53 -0.79
N ALA A 8 6.53 -9.43 -1.53
CA ALA A 8 7.85 -9.19 -0.95
C ALA A 8 7.92 -7.80 -0.27
N ASN A 9 7.36 -6.79 -0.91
CA ASN A 9 7.28 -5.44 -0.35
C ASN A 9 6.48 -5.44 0.95
N ARG A 10 5.30 -6.07 0.99
CA ARG A 10 4.49 -6.15 2.22
C ARG A 10 5.20 -6.85 3.36
N GLN A 11 5.97 -7.91 3.06
CA GLN A 11 6.78 -8.59 4.05
C GLN A 11 7.88 -7.67 4.59
N ALA A 12 8.53 -6.89 3.73
CA ALA A 12 9.60 -5.97 4.10
C ALA A 12 9.11 -4.73 4.88
N SER A 13 7.87 -4.28 4.65
CA SER A 13 7.27 -3.13 5.36
C SER A 13 6.60 -3.54 6.69
N THR A 14 5.68 -4.50 6.63
CA THR A 14 4.77 -4.82 7.74
C THR A 14 5.07 -6.15 8.41
N GLY A 15 5.85 -7.04 7.79
CA GLY A 15 6.05 -8.42 8.26
C GLY A 15 6.73 -8.53 9.63
N GLY A 16 7.50 -7.51 10.04
CA GLY A 16 8.13 -7.43 11.35
C GLY A 16 7.34 -6.65 12.40
N ILE A 17 6.19 -6.07 12.05
CA ILE A 17 5.41 -5.19 12.92
C ILE A 17 4.30 -5.99 13.60
N ALA A 18 4.18 -5.82 14.92
CA ALA A 18 3.11 -6.45 15.68
C ALA A 18 1.73 -5.99 15.17
N LYS A 19 0.82 -6.95 15.01
CA LYS A 19 -0.57 -6.64 14.64
C LYS A 19 -1.23 -5.84 15.74
N VAL A 20 -1.94 -4.78 15.37
CA VAL A 20 -2.74 -3.98 16.30
C VAL A 20 -4.19 -4.47 16.26
N PRO A 21 -4.77 -4.96 17.37
CA PRO A 21 -6.14 -5.45 17.40
C PRO A 21 -7.14 -4.43 16.85
N GLY A 22 -8.03 -4.88 15.96
CA GLY A 22 -9.06 -4.03 15.35
C GLY A 22 -8.55 -3.00 14.34
N LYS A 23 -7.27 -3.05 13.94
CA LYS A 23 -6.67 -2.15 12.94
C LYS A 23 -6.00 -2.94 11.83
N GLN A 24 -5.81 -2.28 10.69
CA GLN A 24 -4.94 -2.75 9.62
C GLN A 24 -3.68 -1.89 9.59
N LEU A 25 -2.55 -2.50 9.23
CA LEU A 25 -1.31 -1.77 8.98
C LEU A 25 -1.35 -1.26 7.55
N ASP A 26 -1.51 0.05 7.39
CA ASP A 26 -1.40 0.74 6.10
C ASP A 26 0.04 1.14 5.85
N GLU A 27 0.46 1.06 4.59
CA GLU A 27 1.84 1.20 4.14
C GLU A 27 1.94 2.24 3.02
N TYR A 28 2.78 3.27 3.22
CA TYR A 28 3.05 4.27 2.20
C TYR A 28 4.57 4.47 2.01
N PRO A 29 5.11 4.29 0.79
CA PRO A 29 4.39 3.97 -0.45
C PRO A 29 3.77 2.55 -0.47
N PRO A 30 2.61 2.35 -1.13
CA PRO A 30 1.92 1.05 -1.12
C PRO A 30 2.76 -0.07 -1.73
N ALA A 31 2.62 -1.30 -1.23
CA ALA A 31 3.47 -2.42 -1.66
C ALA A 31 3.40 -2.74 -3.17
N MET A 32 2.34 -2.36 -3.88
CA MET A 32 2.23 -2.53 -5.34
C MET A 32 3.10 -1.57 -6.18
N PHE A 33 3.79 -0.62 -5.54
CA PHE A 33 4.72 0.31 -6.19
C PHE A 33 6.18 -0.13 -5.96
N ARG A 34 7.11 0.37 -6.78
CA ARG A 34 8.54 0.01 -6.68
C ARG A 34 9.16 0.63 -5.42
N GLU A 35 8.62 1.76 -5.02
CA GLU A 35 9.01 2.59 -3.88
C GLU A 35 8.46 2.06 -2.56
N GLY A 36 7.57 1.06 -2.58
CA GLY A 36 7.05 0.41 -1.38
C GLY A 36 8.03 -0.61 -0.80
N GLY A 37 7.69 -1.16 0.36
CA GLY A 37 8.50 -2.17 1.04
C GLY A 37 9.40 -1.57 2.12
N ALA A 38 10.70 -1.90 2.09
CA ALA A 38 11.63 -1.47 3.13
C ALA A 38 11.67 0.07 3.25
N GLY A 39 11.50 0.58 4.46
CA GLY A 39 11.45 2.01 4.73
C GLY A 39 10.10 2.68 4.45
N ALA A 40 9.08 1.93 4.02
CA ALA A 40 7.71 2.46 3.94
C ALA A 40 7.24 2.89 5.33
N SER A 41 6.56 4.05 5.39
CA SER A 41 5.88 4.47 6.61
C SER A 41 4.68 3.57 6.83
N VAL A 42 4.61 2.94 8.01
CA VAL A 42 3.50 2.06 8.38
C VAL A 42 2.70 2.67 9.52
N ARG A 43 1.37 2.68 9.41
CA ARG A 43 0.48 3.17 10.47
C ARG A 43 -0.72 2.25 10.68
N PRO A 44 -1.11 1.97 11.93
CA PRO A 44 -2.38 1.30 12.23
C PRO A 44 -3.55 2.22 11.91
N VAL A 45 -4.47 1.77 11.06
CA VAL A 45 -5.63 2.53 10.60
C VAL A 45 -6.92 1.74 10.75
N ASN A 46 -8.07 2.42 10.68
CA ASN A 46 -9.37 1.76 10.69
C ASN A 46 -9.49 0.83 9.45
N PRO A 47 -9.90 -0.44 9.63
CA PRO A 47 -9.98 -1.39 8.51
C PRO A 47 -10.90 -0.93 7.36
N GLY A 48 -12.07 -0.36 7.67
CA GLY A 48 -13.02 0.09 6.65
C GLY A 48 -12.44 1.20 5.76
N ALA A 49 -11.79 2.18 6.38
CA ALA A 49 -11.10 3.25 5.67
C ALA A 49 -9.95 2.72 4.80
N ASN A 50 -9.12 1.82 5.35
CA ASN A 50 -7.99 1.24 4.64
C ASN A 50 -8.40 0.40 3.44
N MET A 51 -9.41 -0.46 3.62
CA MET A 51 -9.94 -1.29 2.52
C MET A 51 -10.59 -0.42 1.44
N GLY A 52 -11.33 0.63 1.82
CA GLY A 52 -11.91 1.59 0.89
C GLY A 52 -10.84 2.33 0.07
N ALA A 53 -9.81 2.86 0.73
CA ALA A 53 -8.68 3.52 0.06
C ALA A 53 -7.92 2.56 -0.86
N GLY A 54 -7.63 1.34 -0.39
CA GLY A 54 -6.96 0.30 -1.16
C GLY A 54 -7.76 -0.12 -2.41
N ALA A 55 -9.08 -0.27 -2.28
CA ALA A 55 -9.96 -0.57 -3.41
C ALA A 55 -10.02 0.58 -4.42
N CYS A 56 -10.09 1.83 -3.95
CA CYS A 56 -10.09 3.02 -4.80
C CYS A 56 -8.79 3.12 -5.62
N ILE A 57 -7.63 3.09 -4.95
CA ILE A 57 -6.31 3.13 -5.60
C ILE A 57 -6.17 1.95 -6.55
N GLY A 58 -6.53 0.74 -6.11
CA GLY A 58 -6.47 -0.47 -6.93
C GLY A 58 -7.31 -0.39 -8.19
N ASN A 59 -8.54 0.14 -8.11
CA ASN A 59 -9.41 0.36 -9.26
C ASN A 59 -8.83 1.39 -10.23
N ALA A 60 -8.39 2.55 -9.72
CA ALA A 60 -7.76 3.60 -10.54
C ALA A 60 -6.50 3.08 -11.26
N CYS A 61 -5.81 2.14 -10.63
CA CYS A 61 -4.59 1.52 -11.12
C CYS A 61 -4.82 0.32 -12.05
N ARG A 62 -6.03 -0.23 -12.17
CA ARG A 62 -6.24 -1.56 -12.78
C ARG A 62 -5.79 -1.65 -14.25
N GLY A 63 -5.98 -0.60 -15.04
CA GLY A 63 -5.61 -0.57 -16.46
C GLY A 63 -4.15 -0.18 -16.74
N LEU A 64 -3.38 0.20 -15.72
CA LEU A 64 -2.01 0.68 -15.93
C LEU A 64 -1.02 -0.49 -16.02
N PRO A 65 -0.08 -0.50 -16.98
CA PRO A 65 0.92 -1.56 -17.07
C PRO A 65 1.91 -1.49 -15.89
N ASP A 66 2.56 -2.62 -15.60
CA ASP A 66 3.72 -2.61 -14.71
C ASP A 66 4.81 -1.67 -15.27
N GLY A 67 5.49 -0.94 -14.38
CA GLY A 67 6.38 0.16 -14.76
C GLY A 67 5.71 1.54 -14.92
N ALA A 68 4.37 1.63 -15.00
CA ALA A 68 3.68 2.92 -15.00
C ALA A 68 4.01 3.76 -13.75
N ARG A 69 4.17 5.07 -13.93
CA ARG A 69 4.39 6.05 -12.86
C ARG A 69 3.06 6.69 -12.49
N VAL A 70 2.74 6.70 -11.21
CA VAL A 70 1.51 7.29 -10.67
C VAL A 70 1.92 8.36 -9.67
N ARG A 71 1.23 9.51 -9.72
CA ARG A 71 1.32 10.54 -8.68
C ARG A 71 0.06 10.46 -7.84
N ILE A 72 0.22 10.21 -6.55
CA ILE A 72 -0.88 10.27 -5.59
C ILE A 72 -0.87 11.67 -5.00
N THR A 73 -2.00 12.37 -5.08
CA THR A 73 -2.21 13.68 -4.47
C THR A 73 -3.28 13.54 -3.38
N VAL A 74 -3.01 14.11 -2.22
CA VAL A 74 -4.03 14.30 -1.19
C VAL A 74 -4.72 15.63 -1.43
N GLY A 75 -6.04 15.65 -1.34
CA GLY A 75 -6.82 16.89 -1.35
C GLY A 75 -6.94 17.47 0.07
N ASP A 76 -7.33 18.74 0.13
CA ASP A 76 -7.69 19.45 1.36
C ASP A 76 -9.09 19.05 1.87
#